data_AF-A0A7S2P708-F1
#
_entry.id   AF-A0A7S2P708-F1
#
_cell.length_a   1.000
_cell.length_b   1.000
_cell.length_c   1.000
_cell.angle_alpha   90.00
_cell.angle_beta   90.00
_cell.angle_gamma   90.00
#
_symmetry.space_group_name_H-M   'P 1'
#
loop_
_entity.id
_entity.type
_entity.pdbx_description
1 polymer ?
#
loop_
_entity_poly.entity_id
_entity_poly.type
_entity_poly.pdbx_seq_one_letter_code
_entity_poly.pdbx_strand_id
1 'polypeptide(L)'
;WGAKAALQCVAGVAGLYAIMSVNEYVVHRYYQHLGLNRTAAFRWLRKQLGLPNLRTTGHVEHHKETLDDMSLDVRADPILDQDPYRGTAFSWSVSAVMTIEIAVQSYPWLWLCGWSLSASTAALFVAMALHLAAWQTLHPNMHELPDPGWGYGIPGWSMKWLRKTGYFRFLHVNHEGHHRAPGAHGNYNVCCPLADHLFGTYVGVLPPQAAHAA
;
A
#
# COMPACT_ATOMS: atom_id res chain seq x y z
N TRP A 1 16.11 20.61 28.14
CA TRP A 1 14.72 20.19 27.88
C TRP A 1 14.38 20.10 26.39
N GLY A 2 14.72 21.10 25.56
CA GLY A 2 14.41 21.08 24.12
C GLY A 2 15.02 19.93 23.31
N ALA A 3 16.30 19.61 23.48
CA ALA A 3 16.98 18.59 22.67
C ALA A 3 16.41 17.17 22.83
N LYS A 4 16.06 16.76 24.07
CA LYS A 4 15.44 15.46 24.34
C LYS A 4 14.07 15.36 23.67
N ALA A 5 13.21 16.36 23.87
CA ALA A 5 11.87 16.37 23.27
C ALA A 5 11.94 16.38 21.74
N ALA A 6 12.88 17.13 21.16
CA ALA A 6 13.12 17.12 19.71
C ALA A 6 13.54 15.74 19.20
N LEU A 7 14.49 15.08 19.88
CA LEU A 7 14.94 13.74 19.52
C LEU A 7 13.80 12.71 19.60
N GLN A 8 13.02 12.75 20.68
CA GLN A 8 11.83 11.90 20.86
C GLN A 8 10.79 12.10 19.76
N CYS A 9 10.59 13.36 19.34
CA CYS A 9 9.67 13.68 18.26
C CYS A 9 10.17 13.12 16.91
N VAL A 10 11.43 13.40 16.56
CA VAL A 10 12.04 12.95 15.31
C VAL A 10 12.06 11.41 15.23
N ALA A 11 12.50 10.74 16.29
CA ALA A 11 12.53 9.28 16.34
C ALA A 11 11.10 8.67 16.28
N GLY A 12 10.14 9.28 16.96
CA GLY A 12 8.74 8.85 16.93
C GLY A 12 8.15 8.94 15.53
N VAL A 13 8.28 10.10 14.87
CA VAL A 13 7.76 10.33 13.51
C VAL A 13 8.47 9.46 12.48
N ALA A 14 9.80 9.37 12.54
CA ALA A 14 10.58 8.56 11.61
C ALA A 14 10.24 7.06 11.73
N GLY A 15 10.12 6.54 12.96
CA GLY A 15 9.72 5.15 13.15
C GLY A 15 8.26 4.88 12.80
N LEU A 16 7.34 5.83 13.02
CA LEU A 16 5.97 5.72 12.52
C LEU A 16 5.94 5.61 10.99
N TYR A 17 6.67 6.46 10.27
CA TYR A 17 6.81 6.36 8.81
C TYR A 17 7.38 5.00 8.39
N ALA A 18 8.44 4.53 9.06
CA ALA A 18 9.05 3.24 8.75
C ALA A 18 8.06 2.07 8.95
N ILE A 19 7.30 2.10 10.05
CA ILE A 19 6.25 1.11 10.32
C ILE A 19 5.18 1.14 9.22
N MET A 20 4.72 2.31 8.80
CA MET A 20 3.72 2.44 7.73
C MET A 20 4.23 1.88 6.40
N SER A 21 5.47 2.22 6.03
CA SER A 21 6.10 1.69 4.81
C SER A 21 6.26 0.17 4.86
N VAL A 22 6.72 -0.38 6.00
CA VAL A 22 6.84 -1.83 6.18
C VAL A 22 5.46 -2.50 6.17
N ASN A 23 4.43 -1.87 6.74
CA ASN A 23 3.07 -2.42 6.73
C ASN A 23 2.52 -2.48 5.30
N GLU A 24 2.61 -1.38 4.54
CA GLU A 24 2.19 -1.35 3.12
C GLU A 24 2.91 -2.44 2.33
N TYR A 25 4.23 -2.57 2.54
CA TYR A 25 5.03 -3.62 1.92
C TYR A 25 4.55 -5.03 2.27
N VAL A 26 4.36 -5.33 3.56
CA VAL A 26 3.97 -6.66 4.02
C VAL A 26 2.58 -7.02 3.51
N VAL A 27 1.62 -6.09 3.62
CA VAL A 27 0.27 -6.29 3.11
C VAL A 27 0.30 -6.51 1.61
N HIS A 28 1.00 -5.65 0.86
CA HIS A 28 1.02 -5.77 -0.59
C HIS A 28 1.70 -7.07 -1.06
N ARG A 29 2.88 -7.39 -0.52
CA ARG A 29 3.65 -8.59 -0.91
C ARG A 29 3.03 -9.90 -0.42
N TYR A 30 2.65 -9.98 0.85
CA TYR A 30 2.28 -11.26 1.47
C TYR A 30 0.79 -11.50 1.51
N TYR A 31 -0.03 -10.45 1.60
CA TYR A 31 -1.48 -10.56 1.62
C TYR A 31 -2.07 -10.37 0.21
N GLN A 32 -1.89 -9.20 -0.41
CA GLN A 32 -2.50 -8.88 -1.71
C GLN A 32 -1.94 -9.75 -2.85
N HIS A 33 -0.62 -9.98 -2.89
CA HIS A 33 0.03 -10.92 -3.81
C HIS A 33 0.04 -12.38 -3.34
N LEU A 34 -0.67 -12.69 -2.25
CA LEU A 34 -0.80 -14.04 -1.67
C LEU A 34 0.54 -14.71 -1.33
N GLY A 35 1.61 -13.92 -1.15
CA GLY A 35 2.95 -14.43 -0.83
C GLY A 35 2.99 -15.28 0.44
N LEU A 36 2.09 -15.02 1.40
CA LEU A 36 2.03 -15.78 2.65
C LEU A 36 1.73 -17.27 2.42
N ASN A 37 0.90 -17.60 1.42
CA ASN A 37 0.60 -18.98 1.01
C ASN A 37 1.87 -19.77 0.62
N ARG A 38 2.94 -19.08 0.22
CA ARG A 38 4.22 -19.66 -0.20
C ARG A 38 5.25 -19.77 0.94
N THR A 39 4.97 -19.24 2.13
CA THR A 39 5.90 -19.32 3.26
C THR A 39 5.82 -20.67 3.97
N ALA A 40 6.95 -21.20 4.43
CA ALA A 40 7.00 -22.49 5.13
C ALA A 40 6.20 -22.47 6.44
N ALA A 41 6.32 -21.38 7.21
CA ALA A 41 5.62 -21.19 8.48
C ALA A 41 4.10 -21.20 8.29
N PHE A 42 3.58 -20.44 7.33
CA PHE A 42 2.13 -20.39 7.10
C PHE A 42 1.60 -21.72 6.55
N ARG A 43 2.32 -22.38 5.64
CA ARG A 43 1.93 -23.74 5.18
C ARG A 43 1.87 -24.74 6.33
N TRP A 44 2.85 -24.69 7.23
CA TRP A 44 2.88 -25.54 8.40
C TRP A 44 1.69 -25.25 9.32
N LEU A 45 1.47 -23.98 9.69
CA LEU A 45 0.37 -23.56 10.56
C LEU A 45 -0.98 -23.96 9.98
N ARG A 46 -1.18 -23.69 8.69
CA ARG A 46 -2.37 -24.03 7.94
C ARG A 46 -2.66 -25.53 7.95
N LYS A 47 -1.62 -26.36 7.82
CA LYS A 47 -1.74 -27.83 7.92
C LYS A 47 -2.12 -28.27 9.33
N GLN A 48 -1.53 -27.66 10.37
CA GLN A 48 -1.85 -28.00 11.76
C GLN A 48 -3.28 -27.62 12.15
N LEU A 49 -3.77 -26.48 11.65
CA LEU A 49 -5.07 -25.92 12.02
C LEU A 49 -6.19 -26.24 11.01
N GLY A 50 -5.90 -26.97 9.93
CA GLY A 50 -6.89 -27.28 8.89
C GLY A 50 -7.43 -26.05 8.14
N LEU A 51 -6.64 -24.97 8.05
CA LEU A 51 -7.09 -23.71 7.45
C LEU A 51 -7.00 -23.75 5.91
N PRO A 52 -7.83 -22.99 5.18
CA PRO A 52 -7.69 -22.82 3.73
C PRO A 52 -6.53 -21.87 3.37
N ASN A 53 -6.12 -21.88 2.10
CA ASN A 53 -5.22 -20.83 1.59
C ASN A 53 -5.90 -19.46 1.69
N LEU A 54 -5.09 -18.40 1.85
CA LEU A 54 -5.58 -17.04 1.66
C LEU A 54 -6.08 -16.88 0.22
N ARG A 55 -7.17 -16.13 0.08
CA ARG A 55 -7.79 -15.80 -1.20
C ARG A 55 -7.48 -14.36 -1.57
N THR A 56 -7.46 -14.08 -2.87
CA THR A 56 -7.33 -12.72 -3.40
C THR A 56 -8.51 -11.85 -2.95
N THR A 57 -8.25 -10.55 -2.81
CA THR A 57 -9.27 -9.52 -2.57
C THR A 57 -9.52 -8.68 -3.82
N GLY A 58 -9.15 -9.18 -5.00
CA GLY A 58 -9.22 -8.46 -6.28
C GLY A 58 -7.87 -7.90 -6.75
N HIS A 59 -6.85 -7.86 -5.90
CA HIS A 59 -5.55 -7.29 -6.28
C HIS A 59 -4.83 -8.09 -7.36
N VAL A 60 -4.84 -9.41 -7.27
CA VAL A 60 -4.22 -10.26 -8.31
C VAL A 60 -5.00 -10.16 -9.63
N GLU A 61 -6.30 -9.95 -9.56
CA GLU A 61 -7.17 -9.74 -10.72
C GLU A 61 -6.88 -8.39 -11.35
N HIS A 62 -6.73 -7.32 -10.57
CA HIS A 62 -6.31 -5.99 -11.02
C HIS A 62 -5.02 -6.06 -11.84
N HIS A 63 -4.02 -6.82 -11.36
CA HIS A 63 -2.78 -7.07 -12.10
C HIS A 63 -2.98 -7.75 -13.45
N LYS A 64 -3.98 -8.63 -13.59
CA LYS A 64 -4.29 -9.31 -14.86
C LYS A 64 -4.98 -8.38 -15.87
N GLU A 65 -5.68 -7.36 -15.39
CA GLU A 65 -6.36 -6.37 -16.23
C GLU A 65 -5.48 -5.19 -16.61
N THR A 66 -4.45 -4.94 -15.81
CA THR A 66 -3.53 -3.82 -16.06
C THR A 66 -2.66 -4.10 -17.27
N LEU A 67 -2.80 -3.27 -18.29
CA LEU A 67 -1.96 -3.25 -19.48
C LEU A 67 -0.62 -2.59 -19.17
N ASP A 68 0.33 -2.74 -20.09
CA ASP A 68 1.69 -2.23 -19.91
C ASP A 68 1.77 -0.68 -19.87
N ASP A 69 0.76 0.00 -20.41
CA ASP A 69 0.55 1.46 -20.32
C ASP A 69 -0.25 1.89 -19.07
N MET A 70 -0.50 0.97 -18.13
CA MET A 70 -1.27 1.13 -16.89
C MET A 70 -2.79 1.27 -17.03
N SER A 71 -3.31 1.37 -18.25
CA SER A 71 -4.75 1.31 -18.49
C SER A 71 -5.31 -0.09 -18.17
N LEU A 72 -6.64 -0.19 -18.03
CA LEU A 72 -7.31 -1.45 -17.67
C LEU A 72 -8.06 -2.04 -18.86
N ASP A 73 -7.73 -3.28 -19.21
CA ASP A 73 -8.57 -4.13 -20.05
C ASP A 73 -9.66 -4.78 -19.18
N VAL A 74 -10.73 -4.02 -18.96
CA VAL A 74 -11.84 -4.38 -18.07
C VAL A 74 -12.55 -5.63 -18.61
N ARG A 75 -12.40 -6.74 -17.89
CA ARG A 75 -13.06 -8.01 -18.19
C ARG A 75 -14.08 -8.35 -17.09
N ALA A 76 -15.02 -9.23 -17.42
CA ALA A 76 -15.93 -9.75 -16.41
C ALA A 76 -15.14 -10.56 -15.38
N ASP A 77 -15.15 -10.10 -14.13
CA ASP A 77 -14.51 -10.78 -13.01
C ASP A 77 -15.39 -10.63 -11.76
N PRO A 78 -15.84 -11.75 -11.15
CA PRO A 78 -16.83 -11.69 -10.07
C PRO A 78 -16.35 -10.94 -8.82
N ILE A 79 -15.04 -10.74 -8.64
CA ILE A 79 -14.47 -9.99 -7.52
C ILE A 79 -14.37 -8.50 -7.90
N LEU A 80 -13.76 -8.20 -9.05
CA LEU A 80 -13.57 -6.81 -9.47
C LEU A 80 -14.87 -6.13 -9.90
N ASP A 81 -15.88 -6.86 -10.37
CA ASP A 81 -17.17 -6.30 -10.79
C ASP A 81 -17.97 -5.75 -9.59
N GLN A 82 -17.61 -6.15 -8.37
CA GLN A 82 -18.21 -5.64 -7.13
C GLN A 82 -17.50 -4.37 -6.61
N ASP A 83 -16.33 -4.04 -7.15
CA ASP A 83 -15.54 -2.89 -6.73
C ASP A 83 -15.43 -1.86 -7.88
N PRO A 84 -16.09 -0.69 -7.77
CA PRO A 84 -16.04 0.33 -8.81
C PRO A 84 -14.63 0.89 -9.06
N TYR A 85 -13.68 0.63 -8.15
CA TYR A 85 -12.28 1.05 -8.28
C TYR A 85 -11.35 -0.13 -8.60
N ARG A 86 -11.89 -1.30 -8.98
CA ARG A 86 -11.15 -2.47 -9.49
C ARG A 86 -9.93 -2.86 -8.63
N GLY A 87 -10.05 -2.79 -7.30
CA GLY A 87 -8.97 -3.15 -6.38
C GLY A 87 -7.89 -2.08 -6.17
N THR A 88 -8.05 -0.88 -6.74
CA THR A 88 -7.08 0.22 -6.63
C THR A 88 -7.33 1.14 -5.44
N ALA A 89 -8.52 1.11 -4.83
CA ALA A 89 -8.91 2.00 -3.74
C ALA A 89 -9.05 1.27 -2.40
N PHE A 90 -8.86 1.99 -1.31
CA PHE A 90 -9.18 1.53 0.04
C PHE A 90 -10.57 1.99 0.46
N SER A 91 -11.44 1.02 0.74
CA SER A 91 -12.70 1.28 1.39
C SER A 91 -12.51 1.64 2.87
N TRP A 92 -13.55 2.13 3.53
CA TRP A 92 -13.51 2.40 4.98
C TRP A 92 -13.19 1.16 5.81
N SER A 93 -13.67 -0.03 5.40
CA SER A 93 -13.37 -1.27 6.11
C SER A 93 -11.89 -1.64 5.97
N VAL A 94 -11.31 -1.54 4.77
CA VAL A 94 -9.88 -1.77 4.54
C VAL A 94 -9.04 -0.75 5.31
N SER A 95 -9.45 0.52 5.29
CA SER A 95 -8.80 1.60 6.04
C SER A 95 -8.78 1.34 7.55
N ALA A 96 -9.87 0.81 8.11
CA ALA A 96 -9.96 0.45 9.52
C ALA A 96 -9.03 -0.70 9.89
N VAL A 97 -8.98 -1.76 9.07
CA VAL A 97 -8.06 -2.90 9.26
C VAL A 97 -6.61 -2.41 9.23
N MET A 98 -6.21 -1.65 8.21
CA MET A 98 -4.86 -1.12 8.09
C MET A 98 -4.49 -0.20 9.27
N THR A 99 -5.43 0.61 9.76
CA THR A 99 -5.23 1.45 10.95
C THR A 99 -4.94 0.60 12.18
N ILE A 100 -5.65 -0.52 12.37
CA ILE A 100 -5.42 -1.43 13.50
C ILE A 100 -4.06 -2.11 13.39
N GLU A 101 -3.69 -2.60 12.20
CA GLU A 101 -2.39 -3.24 11.95
C GLU A 101 -1.23 -2.30 12.31
N ILE A 102 -1.32 -1.03 11.89
CA ILE A 102 -0.30 -0.02 12.17
C ILE A 102 -0.35 0.42 13.64
N ALA A 103 -1.53 0.51 14.26
CA ALA A 103 -1.69 0.85 15.67
C ALA A 103 -0.95 -0.13 16.59
N VAL A 104 -1.10 -1.44 16.33
CA VAL A 104 -0.46 -2.51 17.12
C VAL A 104 1.06 -2.37 17.13
N GLN A 105 1.65 -1.95 16.01
CA GLN A 105 3.10 -1.77 15.85
C GLN A 105 3.58 -0.41 16.36
N SER A 106 2.81 0.65 16.09
CA SER A 106 3.20 2.03 16.38
C SER A 106 3.09 2.40 17.85
N TYR A 107 2.08 1.91 18.59
CA TYR A 107 1.94 2.28 20.00
C TYR A 107 3.13 1.86 20.88
N PRO A 108 3.64 0.63 20.80
CA PRO A 108 4.86 0.26 21.53
C PRO A 108 6.06 1.13 21.14
N TRP A 109 6.25 1.41 19.85
CA TRP A 109 7.35 2.25 19.37
C TRP A 109 7.27 3.70 19.88
N LEU A 110 6.11 4.33 19.76
CA LEU A 110 5.91 5.71 20.17
C LEU A 110 6.00 5.85 21.70
N TRP A 111 5.52 4.85 22.44
CA TRP A 111 5.72 4.77 23.89
C TRP A 111 7.21 4.68 24.26
N LEU A 112 8.01 3.86 23.56
CA LEU A 112 9.47 3.81 23.75
C LEU A 112 10.15 5.14 23.43
N CYS A 113 9.61 5.90 22.47
CA CYS A 113 10.05 7.27 22.18
C CYS A 113 9.60 8.28 23.27
N GLY A 114 8.82 7.86 24.26
CA GLY A 114 8.35 8.68 25.38
C GLY A 114 7.11 9.51 25.06
N TRP A 115 6.34 9.14 24.03
CA TRP A 115 5.08 9.80 23.71
C TRP A 115 3.97 9.32 24.64
N SER A 116 3.04 10.20 24.99
CA SER A 116 1.80 9.80 25.67
C SER A 116 0.91 8.99 24.73
N LEU A 117 -0.04 8.23 25.29
CA LEU A 117 -1.05 7.55 24.50
C LEU A 117 -1.85 8.54 23.64
N SER A 118 -2.26 9.68 24.21
CA SER A 118 -3.01 10.71 23.48
C SER A 118 -2.24 11.29 22.28
N ALA A 119 -0.96 11.63 22.46
CA ALA A 119 -0.12 12.13 21.38
C ALA A 119 0.11 11.06 20.30
N SER A 120 0.33 9.81 20.72
CA SER A 120 0.50 8.67 19.83
C SER A 120 -0.75 8.41 18.99
N THR A 121 -1.93 8.39 19.62
CA THR A 121 -3.21 8.22 18.93
C THR A 121 -3.46 9.35 17.94
N ALA A 122 -3.24 10.60 18.33
CA ALA A 122 -3.41 11.73 17.42
C ALA A 122 -2.49 11.63 16.19
N ALA A 123 -1.21 11.33 16.39
CA ALA A 123 -0.26 11.17 15.30
C ALA A 123 -0.56 9.97 14.40
N LEU A 124 -1.01 8.85 14.97
CA LEU A 124 -1.47 7.69 14.21
C LEU A 124 -2.62 8.08 13.27
N PHE A 125 -3.68 8.73 13.79
CA PHE A 125 -4.82 9.11 12.97
C PHE A 125 -4.46 10.13 11.89
N VAL A 126 -3.59 11.11 12.20
CA VAL A 126 -3.09 12.06 11.20
C VAL A 126 -2.28 11.33 10.13
N ALA A 127 -1.36 10.45 10.51
CA ALA A 127 -0.54 9.71 9.56
C ALA A 127 -1.38 8.78 8.68
N MET A 128 -2.34 8.06 9.27
CA MET A 128 -3.30 7.24 8.52
C MET A 128 -4.14 8.07 7.57
N ALA A 129 -4.67 9.21 8.00
CA ALA A 129 -5.44 10.09 7.12
C ALA A 129 -4.61 10.57 5.93
N LEU A 130 -3.34 10.95 6.16
CA LEU A 130 -2.43 11.36 5.08
C LEU A 130 -2.11 10.21 4.12
N HIS A 131 -1.84 9.01 4.65
CA HIS A 131 -1.51 7.84 3.84
C HIS A 131 -2.71 7.37 2.99
N LEU A 132 -3.88 7.26 3.60
CA LEU A 132 -5.11 6.91 2.90
C LEU A 132 -5.47 7.96 1.86
N ALA A 133 -5.32 9.26 2.17
CA ALA A 133 -5.51 10.33 1.20
C ALA A 133 -4.53 10.22 0.01
N ALA A 134 -3.25 9.95 0.29
CA ALA A 134 -2.25 9.71 -0.76
C ALA A 134 -2.64 8.51 -1.62
N TRP A 135 -2.94 7.36 -1.03
CA TRP A 135 -3.36 6.16 -1.78
C TRP A 135 -4.57 6.44 -2.68
N GLN A 136 -5.66 6.95 -2.10
CA GLN A 136 -6.91 7.24 -2.82
C GLN A 136 -6.72 8.29 -3.93
N THR A 137 -5.80 9.22 -3.74
CA THR A 137 -5.49 10.26 -4.73
C THR A 137 -4.66 9.71 -5.87
N LEU A 138 -3.76 8.78 -5.59
CA LEU A 138 -2.67 8.44 -6.50
C LEU A 138 -2.94 7.12 -7.21
N HIS A 139 -3.23 6.02 -6.50
CA HIS A 139 -3.30 4.69 -7.09
C HIS A 139 -4.44 4.52 -8.12
N PRO A 140 -5.71 4.87 -7.84
CA PRO A 140 -6.75 4.83 -8.89
C PRO A 140 -6.41 5.69 -10.10
N ASN A 141 -5.81 6.87 -9.86
CA ASN A 141 -5.45 7.79 -10.94
C ASN A 141 -4.32 7.27 -11.85
N MET A 142 -3.39 6.46 -11.32
CA MET A 142 -2.36 5.78 -12.13
C MET A 142 -2.98 4.81 -13.14
N HIS A 143 -4.19 4.31 -12.88
CA HIS A 143 -4.94 3.40 -13.74
C HIS A 143 -6.12 4.06 -14.45
N GLU A 144 -6.10 5.39 -14.58
CA GLU A 144 -7.14 6.20 -15.24
C GLU A 144 -8.57 6.05 -14.64
N LEU A 145 -8.66 5.52 -13.42
CA LEU A 145 -9.93 5.37 -12.69
C LEU A 145 -10.36 6.69 -12.03
N PRO A 146 -11.68 6.87 -11.79
CA PRO A 146 -12.20 8.06 -11.13
C PRO A 146 -11.77 8.14 -9.66
N ASP A 147 -11.73 9.37 -9.14
CA ASP A 147 -11.40 9.63 -7.73
C ASP A 147 -12.46 9.01 -6.80
N PRO A 148 -12.06 8.23 -5.77
CA PRO A 148 -13.01 7.74 -4.78
C PRO A 148 -13.72 8.86 -4.03
N GLY A 149 -15.00 8.64 -3.70
CA GLY A 149 -15.80 9.55 -2.89
C GLY A 149 -15.86 9.17 -1.41
N TRP A 150 -16.40 10.08 -0.58
CA TRP A 150 -16.58 9.87 0.88
C TRP A 150 -17.36 8.61 1.25
N GLY A 151 -18.31 8.18 0.40
CA GLY A 151 -19.09 6.97 0.64
C GLY A 151 -18.28 5.67 0.58
N TYR A 152 -17.10 5.71 -0.05
CA TYR A 152 -16.22 4.54 -0.18
C TYR A 152 -15.05 4.61 0.81
N GLY A 153 -14.35 5.74 0.88
CA GLY A 153 -13.16 5.94 1.71
C GLY A 153 -12.80 7.42 1.81
N ILE A 154 -11.54 7.73 2.14
CA ILE A 154 -11.05 9.12 2.02
C ILE A 154 -11.20 9.56 0.55
N PRO A 155 -11.68 10.79 0.28
CA PRO A 155 -11.86 11.22 -1.09
C PRO A 155 -10.53 11.34 -1.84
N GLY A 156 -10.48 10.77 -3.05
CA GLY A 156 -9.30 10.82 -3.91
C GLY A 156 -8.95 12.23 -4.43
N TRP A 157 -9.86 13.20 -4.30
CA TRP A 157 -9.55 14.58 -4.65
C TRP A 157 -8.79 15.34 -3.54
N SER A 158 -8.70 14.78 -2.33
CA SER A 158 -8.16 15.46 -1.14
C SER A 158 -6.71 15.90 -1.27
N MET A 159 -5.90 15.19 -2.07
CA MET A 159 -4.52 15.57 -2.36
C MET A 159 -4.23 15.71 -3.85
N LYS A 160 -5.24 15.95 -4.69
CA LYS A 160 -5.12 15.96 -6.17
C LYS A 160 -4.01 16.86 -6.71
N TRP A 161 -3.66 17.93 -5.99
CA TRP A 161 -2.56 18.82 -6.33
C TRP A 161 -1.19 18.11 -6.34
N LEU A 162 -1.02 17.00 -5.59
CA LEU A 162 0.19 16.18 -5.61
C LEU A 162 0.43 15.49 -6.95
N ARG A 163 -0.61 15.26 -7.77
CA ARG A 163 -0.50 14.57 -9.07
C ARG A 163 0.42 15.29 -10.07
N LYS A 164 0.70 16.57 -9.83
CA LYS A 164 1.57 17.39 -10.69
C LYS A 164 3.01 17.48 -10.16
N THR A 165 3.31 16.81 -9.06
CA THR A 165 4.62 16.90 -8.40
C THR A 165 5.60 15.86 -8.94
N GLY A 166 6.89 16.17 -8.85
CA GLY A 166 7.95 15.19 -9.17
C GLY A 166 7.90 13.95 -8.26
N TYR A 167 7.44 14.09 -7.02
CA TYR A 167 7.28 12.97 -6.10
C TYR A 167 6.17 12.02 -6.55
N PHE A 168 5.00 12.50 -6.96
CA PHE A 168 3.99 11.61 -7.54
C PHE A 168 4.47 10.95 -8.83
N ARG A 169 5.19 11.68 -9.68
CA ARG A 169 5.81 11.07 -10.87
C ARG A 169 6.73 9.91 -10.50
N PHE A 170 7.53 10.06 -9.44
CA PHE A 170 8.33 8.97 -8.91
C PHE A 170 7.47 7.79 -8.44
N LEU A 171 6.43 8.03 -7.65
CA LEU A 171 5.52 6.97 -7.18
C LEU A 171 4.83 6.24 -8.34
N HIS A 172 4.37 6.98 -9.35
CA HIS A 172 3.74 6.42 -10.53
C HIS A 172 4.69 5.49 -11.27
N VAL A 173 5.90 5.97 -11.59
CA VAL A 173 6.89 5.15 -12.29
C VAL A 173 7.36 3.96 -11.43
N ASN A 174 7.40 4.11 -10.11
CA ASN A 174 7.69 3.00 -9.19
C ASN A 174 6.60 1.91 -9.27
N HIS A 175 5.33 2.31 -9.25
CA HIS A 175 4.17 1.42 -9.37
C HIS A 175 4.03 0.80 -10.77
N GLU A 176 4.38 1.54 -11.83
CA GLU A 176 4.55 0.95 -13.16
C GLU A 176 5.58 -0.18 -13.15
N GLY A 177 6.74 0.08 -12.52
CA GLY A 177 7.77 -0.94 -12.34
C GLY A 177 7.27 -2.17 -11.59
N HIS A 178 6.35 -1.98 -10.63
CA HIS A 178 5.67 -3.09 -9.94
C HIS A 178 4.84 -3.95 -10.91
N HIS A 179 3.96 -3.34 -11.71
CA HIS A 179 3.14 -4.06 -12.69
C HIS A 179 3.96 -4.73 -13.80
N ARG A 180 5.05 -4.10 -14.22
CA ARG A 180 5.91 -4.62 -15.31
C ARG A 180 6.91 -5.68 -14.86
N ALA A 181 7.22 -5.76 -13.56
CA ALA A 181 8.12 -6.77 -13.04
C ALA A 181 7.55 -8.18 -13.25
N PRO A 182 8.37 -9.19 -13.58
CA PRO A 182 7.87 -10.56 -13.75
C PRO A 182 7.09 -11.06 -12.52
N GLY A 183 5.80 -11.33 -12.72
CA GLY A 183 4.88 -11.74 -11.66
C GLY A 183 4.58 -10.66 -10.62
N ALA A 184 4.80 -9.38 -10.97
CA ALA A 184 4.69 -8.23 -10.08
C ALA A 184 5.54 -8.36 -8.80
N HIS A 185 6.73 -8.96 -8.93
CA HIS A 185 7.63 -9.22 -7.82
C HIS A 185 8.69 -8.11 -7.65
N GLY A 186 8.28 -6.95 -7.14
CA GLY A 186 9.17 -5.81 -6.82
C GLY A 186 8.36 -4.53 -6.64
N ASN A 187 8.96 -3.47 -6.08
CA ASN A 187 8.33 -2.16 -5.88
C ASN A 187 6.94 -2.23 -5.18
N TYR A 188 6.83 -2.96 -4.08
CA TYR A 188 5.56 -3.15 -3.36
C TYR A 188 5.06 -1.92 -2.59
N ASN A 189 5.88 -0.94 -2.27
CA ASN A 189 5.43 0.33 -1.73
C ASN A 189 4.89 1.21 -2.87
N VAL A 190 3.59 1.49 -2.86
CA VAL A 190 2.90 2.33 -3.83
C VAL A 190 2.96 3.81 -3.42
N CYS A 191 2.67 4.11 -2.15
CA CYS A 191 2.55 5.49 -1.64
C CYS A 191 3.49 5.85 -0.49
N CYS A 192 4.01 4.87 0.26
CA CYS A 192 4.95 5.06 1.37
C CYS A 192 6.28 4.33 1.10
N PRO A 193 7.16 4.88 0.23
CA PRO A 193 8.40 4.24 -0.17
C PRO A 193 9.41 4.17 0.98
N LEU A 194 9.98 2.99 1.23
CA LEU A 194 11.19 2.74 2.02
C LEU A 194 11.48 1.24 2.09
N ALA A 195 10.47 0.44 2.43
CA ALA A 195 10.64 -0.98 2.73
C ALA A 195 11.15 -1.80 1.54
N ASP A 196 10.81 -1.45 0.30
CA ASP A 196 11.43 -2.08 -0.88
C ASP A 196 12.95 -1.94 -0.93
N HIS A 197 13.49 -0.79 -0.52
CA HIS A 197 14.93 -0.58 -0.44
C HIS A 197 15.54 -1.36 0.73
N LEU A 198 14.84 -1.40 1.87
CA LEU A 198 15.30 -2.15 3.06
C LEU A 198 15.35 -3.66 2.80
N PHE A 199 14.40 -4.19 2.04
CA PHE A 199 14.25 -5.62 1.79
C PHE A 199 14.77 -6.08 0.42
N GLY A 200 15.40 -5.18 -0.35
CA GLY A 200 16.02 -5.51 -1.64
C GLY A 200 15.03 -5.92 -2.73
N THR A 201 13.81 -5.36 -2.70
CA THR A 201 12.77 -5.59 -3.72
C THR A 201 12.50 -4.35 -4.57
N TYR A 202 13.27 -3.28 -4.41
CA TYR A 202 13.27 -2.16 -5.34
C TYR A 202 13.92 -2.59 -6.67
N VAL A 203 13.15 -2.56 -7.76
CA VAL A 203 13.60 -2.95 -9.10
C VAL A 203 13.83 -1.76 -10.03
N GLY A 204 13.71 -0.53 -9.53
CA GLY A 204 13.90 0.67 -10.32
C GLY A 204 12.73 0.96 -11.26
N VAL A 205 13.03 1.71 -12.32
CA VAL A 205 12.11 2.02 -13.41
C VAL A 205 12.23 0.94 -14.47
N LEU A 206 11.15 0.23 -14.75
CA LEU A 206 11.10 -0.76 -15.84
C LEU A 206 10.42 -0.12 -17.06
N PRO A 207 11.06 -0.16 -18.25
CA PRO A 207 10.44 0.34 -19.46
C PRO A 207 9.24 -0.51 -19.85
N PRO A 208 8.30 0.04 -20.64
CA PRO A 208 7.25 -0.73 -21.31
C PRO A 208 7.83 -1.95 -22.02
N GLN A 209 7.17 -3.09 -21.93
CA GLN A 209 7.50 -4.23 -22.77
C GLN A 209 7.28 -3.81 -24.23
N ALA A 210 8.30 -3.99 -25.08
CA ALA A 210 8.15 -3.71 -26.50
C ALA A 210 6.92 -4.48 -26.99
N ALA A 211 5.94 -3.77 -27.56
CA ALA A 211 4.76 -4.40 -28.15
C ALA A 211 5.27 -5.53 -29.03
N HIS A 212 4.86 -6.77 -28.71
CA HIS A 212 5.12 -7.88 -29.60
C HIS A 212 4.60 -7.44 -30.96
N ALA A 213 5.52 -7.19 -31.90
CA ALA A 213 5.19 -6.94 -33.28
C ALA A 213 4.47 -8.21 -33.76
N ALA A 214 3.15 -8.14 -33.74
CA ALA A 214 2.25 -9.12 -34.32
C ALA A 214 2.15 -8.86 -35.82
#